data_AF-A0A556MJ16-F1
#
_entry.id   AF-A0A556MJ16-F1
#
_cell.length_a   1.000
_cell.length_b   1.000
_cell.length_c   1.000
_cell.angle_alpha   90.00
_cell.angle_beta   90.00
_cell.angle_gamma   90.00
#
_symmetry.space_group_name_H-M   'P 1'
#
loop_
_entity.id
_entity.type
_entity.pdbx_description
1 polymer ?
#
loop_
_entity_poly.entity_id
_entity_poly.type
_entity_poly.pdbx_seq_one_letter_code
_entity_poly.pdbx_strand_id
1 'polypeptide(L)'
;MIAKQLKAISNICYILGMACAILLYTQNTFGISSAIRIGFYVFGGTGLLLSLLQFRFIPEDKWEDFNLLFWIGSLVIFIGFVVQTLHLKYATYILIAGFAITGFSFFVNPFRKDKDEEDELLDN
;
A
#
# COMPACT_ATOMS: atom_id res chain seq x y z
N MET A 1 -16.53 -12.35 10.67
CA MET A 1 -16.30 -13.04 9.37
C MET A 1 -16.03 -12.08 8.21
N ILE A 2 -16.84 -11.02 8.04
CA ILE A 2 -16.75 -10.07 6.93
C ILE A 2 -15.37 -9.36 6.86
N ALA A 3 -14.82 -8.88 7.97
CA ALA A 3 -13.53 -8.18 7.99
C ALA A 3 -12.34 -9.05 7.50
N LYS A 4 -12.34 -10.35 7.83
CA LYS A 4 -11.29 -11.29 7.40
C LYS A 4 -11.35 -11.56 5.90
N GLN A 5 -12.55 -11.67 5.33
CA GLN A 5 -12.74 -11.82 3.89
C GLN A 5 -12.40 -10.53 3.13
N LEU A 6 -12.79 -9.36 3.66
CA LEU A 6 -12.44 -8.06 3.10
C LEU A 6 -10.92 -7.87 3.02
N LYS A 7 -10.20 -8.24 4.09
CA LYS A 7 -8.73 -8.24 4.13
C LYS A 7 -8.11 -9.12 3.06
N ALA A 8 -8.61 -10.35 2.92
CA ALA A 8 -8.11 -11.28 1.91
C ALA A 8 -8.34 -10.74 0.48
N ILE A 9 -9.56 -10.28 0.17
CA ILE A 9 -9.91 -9.74 -1.15
C ILE A 9 -9.03 -8.53 -1.48
N SER A 10 -8.88 -7.63 -0.53
CA SER A 10 -8.06 -6.43 -0.71
C SER A 10 -6.60 -6.75 -0.99
N ASN A 11 -6.01 -7.70 -0.27
CA ASN A 11 -4.63 -8.13 -0.49
C ASN A 11 -4.48 -8.76 -1.88
N ILE A 12 -5.43 -9.59 -2.30
CA ILE A 12 -5.42 -10.19 -3.64
C ILE A 12 -5.50 -9.10 -4.71
N CYS A 13 -6.42 -8.14 -4.58
CA CYS A 13 -6.53 -7.01 -5.50
C CYS A 13 -5.24 -6.19 -5.54
N TYR A 14 -4.63 -5.90 -4.39
CA TYR A 14 -3.39 -5.14 -4.31
C TYR A 14 -2.22 -5.87 -4.99
N ILE A 15 -2.07 -7.18 -4.74
CA ILE A 15 -1.02 -8.01 -5.35
C ILE A 15 -1.21 -8.08 -6.87
N LEU A 16 -2.45 -8.29 -7.34
CA LEU A 16 -2.76 -8.29 -8.78
C LEU A 16 -2.46 -6.92 -9.40
N GLY A 17 -2.83 -5.83 -8.72
CA GLY A 17 -2.48 -4.47 -9.12
C GLY A 17 -0.97 -4.27 -9.26
N MET A 18 -0.19 -4.70 -8.26
CA MET A 18 1.27 -4.62 -8.30
C MET A 18 1.89 -5.46 -9.42
N ALA A 19 1.36 -6.66 -9.69
CA ALA A 19 1.79 -7.46 -10.82
C ALA A 19 1.56 -6.72 -12.16
N CYS A 20 0.38 -6.11 -12.35
CA CYS A 20 0.11 -5.28 -13.52
C CYS A 20 1.05 -4.07 -13.60
N ALA A 21 1.35 -3.42 -12.48
CA ALA A 21 2.28 -2.29 -12.41
C ALA A 21 3.70 -2.68 -12.86
N ILE A 22 4.20 -3.83 -12.42
CA ILE A 22 5.51 -4.37 -12.81
C ILE A 22 5.54 -4.69 -14.32
N LEU A 23 4.49 -5.30 -14.86
CA LEU A 23 4.39 -5.60 -16.29
C LEU A 23 4.39 -4.32 -17.15
N LEU A 24 3.70 -3.26 -16.69
CA LEU A 24 3.71 -1.95 -17.34
C LEU A 24 5.08 -1.28 -17.25
N TYR A 25 5.73 -1.35 -16.10
CA TYR A 25 7.04 -0.74 -15.87
C TYR A 25 8.14 -1.41 -16.69
N THR A 26 8.15 -2.74 -16.76
CA THR A 26 9.12 -3.53 -17.54
C THR A 26 8.84 -3.53 -19.04
N GLN A 27 7.77 -2.86 -19.48
CA GLN A 27 7.25 -2.87 -20.85
C GLN A 27 6.92 -4.26 -21.40
N ASN A 28 6.90 -5.30 -20.55
CA ASN A 28 6.60 -6.68 -20.91
C ASN A 28 5.10 -6.93 -20.94
N THR A 29 4.39 -6.19 -21.79
CA THR A 29 2.92 -6.19 -21.83
C THR A 29 2.33 -7.20 -22.82
N PHE A 30 3.17 -8.04 -23.44
CA PHE A 30 2.77 -9.08 -24.41
C PHE A 30 1.80 -8.58 -25.51
N GLY A 31 1.84 -7.30 -25.87
CA GLY A 31 0.93 -6.67 -26.84
C GLY A 31 -0.43 -6.22 -26.29
N ILE A 32 -0.71 -6.42 -25.00
CA ILE A 32 -2.01 -6.14 -24.35
C ILE A 32 -1.88 -4.99 -23.33
N SER A 33 -1.08 -3.97 -23.65
CA SER A 33 -0.75 -2.85 -22.74
C SER A 33 -1.99 -2.15 -22.16
N SER A 34 -3.03 -1.94 -22.98
CA SER A 34 -4.27 -1.27 -22.55
C SER A 34 -5.05 -2.07 -21.50
N ALA A 35 -5.15 -3.40 -21.65
CA ALA A 35 -5.87 -4.22 -20.67
C ALA A 35 -5.10 -4.33 -19.35
N ILE A 36 -3.78 -4.43 -19.40
CA ILE A 36 -2.94 -4.44 -18.19
C ILE A 36 -3.04 -3.09 -17.48
N ARG A 37 -3.12 -1.97 -18.22
CA ARG A 37 -3.34 -0.63 -17.65
C ARG A 37 -4.69 -0.50 -16.95
N ILE A 38 -5.77 -0.98 -17.58
CA ILE A 38 -7.10 -1.01 -16.97
C ILE A 38 -7.07 -1.91 -15.72
N GLY A 39 -6.45 -3.09 -15.82
CA GLY A 39 -6.27 -4.01 -14.70
C GLY A 39 -5.51 -3.35 -13.54
N PHE A 40 -4.44 -2.60 -13.82
CA PHE A 40 -3.71 -1.85 -12.81
C PHE A 40 -4.60 -0.81 -12.11
N TYR A 41 -5.36 -0.01 -12.86
CA TYR A 41 -6.24 0.99 -12.24
C TYR A 41 -7.36 0.37 -11.43
N VAL A 42 -7.99 -0.69 -11.94
CA VAL A 42 -9.07 -1.40 -11.24
C VAL A 42 -8.52 -2.14 -10.03
N PHE A 43 -7.61 -3.09 -10.20
CA PHE A 43 -7.11 -3.93 -9.10
C PHE A 43 -6.20 -3.17 -8.14
N GLY A 44 -5.29 -2.34 -8.66
CA GLY A 44 -4.40 -1.52 -7.82
C GLY A 44 -5.15 -0.44 -7.06
N GLY A 45 -6.02 0.31 -7.75
CA GLY A 45 -6.82 1.36 -7.13
C GLY A 45 -7.83 0.81 -6.12
N THR A 46 -8.61 -0.21 -6.51
CA THR A 46 -9.56 -0.85 -5.57
C THR A 46 -8.84 -1.53 -4.42
N GLY A 47 -7.74 -2.24 -4.65
CA GLY A 47 -6.96 -2.90 -3.60
C GLY A 47 -6.41 -1.91 -2.57
N LEU A 48 -5.94 -0.74 -3.02
CA LEU A 48 -5.48 0.32 -2.12
C LEU A 48 -6.64 0.91 -1.31
N LEU A 49 -7.77 1.24 -1.97
CA LEU A 49 -8.95 1.78 -1.29
C LEU A 49 -9.58 0.79 -0.30
N LEU A 50 -9.70 -0.48 -0.69
CA LEU A 50 -10.21 -1.56 0.17
C LEU A 50 -9.30 -1.76 1.39
N SER A 51 -7.99 -1.63 1.21
CA SER A 51 -7.06 -1.80 2.31
C SER A 51 -7.11 -0.56 3.25
N LEU A 52 -7.37 0.64 2.73
CA LEU A 52 -7.64 1.83 3.57
C LEU A 52 -8.96 1.68 4.32
N LEU A 53 -10.02 1.20 3.67
CA LEU A 53 -11.32 1.00 4.30
C LEU A 53 -11.28 -0.01 5.43
N GLN A 54 -10.38 -0.99 5.39
CA GLN A 54 -10.19 -1.93 6.49
C GLN A 54 -9.85 -1.22 7.80
N PHE A 55 -9.17 -0.06 7.77
CA PHE A 55 -8.88 0.73 8.97
C PHE A 55 -10.12 1.02 9.80
N ARG A 56 -11.25 1.35 9.16
CA ARG A 56 -12.52 1.65 9.86
C ARG A 56 -13.09 0.42 10.59
N PHE A 57 -12.68 -0.77 10.22
CA PHE A 57 -13.13 -2.04 10.80
C PHE A 57 -12.07 -2.67 11.72
N ILE A 58 -10.91 -2.04 11.91
CA ILE A 58 -9.91 -2.48 12.89
C ILE A 58 -10.42 -2.05 14.27
N PRO A 59 -10.57 -2.99 15.22
CA PRO A 59 -10.92 -2.64 16.59
C PRO A 59 -9.78 -1.83 17.25
N GLU A 60 -10.15 -0.92 18.15
CA GLU A 60 -9.24 0.09 18.74
C GLU A 60 -8.01 -0.52 19.43
N ASP A 61 -8.10 -1.78 19.86
CA ASP A 61 -7.01 -2.57 20.46
C ASP A 61 -5.87 -2.92 19.49
N LYS A 62 -6.02 -2.66 18.19
CA LYS A 62 -5.03 -3.01 17.14
C LYS A 62 -4.58 -1.84 16.28
N TRP A 63 -4.72 -0.62 16.78
CA TRP A 63 -4.21 0.56 16.08
C TRP A 63 -2.68 0.56 15.92
N GLU A 64 -1.96 -0.16 16.77
CA GLU A 64 -0.50 -0.34 16.67
C GLU A 64 -0.07 -1.07 15.40
N ASP A 65 -0.94 -1.92 14.84
CA ASP A 65 -0.69 -2.61 13.56
C ASP A 65 -0.86 -1.66 12.35
N PHE A 66 -1.42 -0.47 12.56
CA PHE A 66 -1.66 0.50 11.50
C PHE A 66 -0.45 1.39 11.27
N ASN A 67 0.18 1.21 10.11
CA ASN A 67 1.33 2.00 9.71
C ASN A 67 0.93 3.10 8.72
N LEU A 68 0.67 4.31 9.21
CA LEU A 68 0.29 5.45 8.36
C LEU A 68 1.37 5.81 7.33
N LEU A 69 2.66 5.70 7.69
CA LEU A 69 3.76 5.96 6.76
C LEU A 69 3.76 4.96 5.60
N PHE A 70 3.48 3.68 5.89
CA PHE A 70 3.32 2.66 4.86
C PHE A 70 2.20 3.03 3.87
N TRP A 71 1.11 3.58 4.39
CA TRP A 71 -0.03 4.02 3.59
C TRP A 71 0.27 5.19 2.67
N ILE A 72 0.94 6.21 3.22
CA ILE A 72 1.40 7.37 2.45
C ILE A 72 2.36 6.91 1.35
N GLY A 73 3.33 6.05 1.69
CA GLY A 73 4.27 5.51 0.71
C GLY A 73 3.57 4.70 -0.39
N SER A 74 2.61 3.85 -0.02
CA SER A 74 1.83 3.06 -0.99
C SER A 74 1.00 3.94 -1.94
N LEU A 75 0.43 5.05 -1.44
CA LEU A 75 -0.27 6.02 -2.26
C LEU A 75 0.68 6.73 -3.24
N VAL A 76 1.86 7.14 -2.77
CA VAL A 76 2.88 7.78 -3.62
C VAL A 76 3.38 6.80 -4.70
N ILE A 77 3.60 5.53 -4.37
CA ILE A 77 3.96 4.48 -5.33
C ILE A 77 2.87 4.33 -6.39
N PHE A 78 1.60 4.26 -5.97
CA PHE A 78 0.47 4.15 -6.90
C PHE A 78 0.42 5.34 -7.86
N ILE A 79 0.56 6.58 -7.34
CA ILE A 79 0.64 7.79 -8.16
C ILE A 79 1.85 7.71 -9.12
N GLY A 80 3.00 7.25 -8.65
CA GLY A 80 4.20 7.07 -9.47
C GLY A 80 3.95 6.14 -10.67
N PHE A 81 3.24 5.02 -10.46
CA PHE A 81 2.86 4.13 -11.55
C PHE A 81 1.81 4.74 -12.50
N VAL A 82 0.85 5.51 -11.99
CA VAL A 82 -0.09 6.26 -12.85
C VAL A 82 0.65 7.30 -13.70
N VAL A 83 1.63 8.00 -13.13
CA VAL A 83 2.45 8.98 -13.85
C VAL A 83 3.33 8.27 -14.88
N GLN A 84 3.83 7.06 -14.57
CA GLN A 84 4.58 6.21 -15.49
C GLN A 84 3.73 5.77 -16.69
N THR A 85 2.47 5.36 -16.49
CA THR A 85 1.60 4.96 -17.61
C THR A 85 1.30 6.13 -18.55
N LEU A 86 1.34 7.36 -18.04
CA LEU A 86 1.23 8.60 -18.81
C LEU A 86 2.55 9.05 -19.47
N HIS A 87 3.64 8.30 -19.30
CA HIS A 87 4.98 8.60 -19.84
C HIS A 87 5.53 9.97 -19.40
N LEU A 88 5.17 10.43 -18.20
CA LEU A 88 5.66 11.69 -17.66
C LEU A 88 7.08 11.52 -17.10
N LYS A 89 7.97 12.48 -17.41
CA LYS A 89 9.41 12.43 -17.06
C LYS A 89 9.71 12.21 -15.57
N TYR A 90 8.82 12.60 -14.68
CA TYR A 90 9.06 12.56 -13.23
C TYR A 90 8.60 11.27 -12.54
N ALA A 91 8.02 10.32 -13.30
CA ALA A 91 7.47 9.08 -12.75
C ALA A 91 8.46 8.31 -11.88
N THR A 92 9.71 8.15 -12.35
CA THR A 92 10.76 7.41 -11.63
C THR A 92 11.11 8.07 -10.30
N TYR A 93 11.19 9.41 -10.24
CA TYR A 93 11.48 10.12 -8.98
C TYR A 93 10.36 9.94 -7.96
N ILE A 94 9.09 9.97 -8.42
CA ILE A 94 7.93 9.73 -7.55
C ILE A 94 7.93 8.30 -7.02
N LEU A 95 8.23 7.31 -7.87
CA LEU A 95 8.35 5.91 -7.46
C LEU A 95 9.45 5.72 -6.41
N ILE A 96 10.65 6.28 -6.64
CA ILE A 96 11.76 6.22 -5.68
C ILE A 96 11.35 6.82 -4.33
N ALA A 97 10.71 7.99 -4.33
CA ALA A 97 10.23 8.63 -3.11
C ALA A 97 9.20 7.74 -2.38
N GLY A 98 8.25 7.17 -3.12
CA GLY A 98 7.25 6.26 -2.56
C GLY A 98 7.88 5.02 -1.92
N PHE A 99 8.80 4.35 -2.62
CA PHE A 99 9.53 3.20 -2.08
C PHE A 99 10.39 3.56 -0.87
N ALA A 100 11.01 4.74 -0.86
CA ALA A 100 11.77 5.21 0.29
C ALA A 100 10.86 5.41 1.52
N ILE A 101 9.69 6.03 1.35
CA ILE A 101 8.71 6.22 2.43
C ILE A 101 8.19 4.87 2.94
N THR A 102 7.79 3.97 2.04
CA THR A 102 7.33 2.62 2.39
C THR A 102 8.44 1.77 3.04
N GLY A 103 9.69 1.92 2.62
CA GLY A 103 10.82 1.24 3.24
C GLY A 103 11.08 1.78 4.66
N PHE A 104 11.09 3.10 4.81
CA PHE A 104 11.30 3.76 6.09
C PHE A 104 10.19 3.47 7.10
N SER A 105 8.95 3.26 6.62
CA SER A 105 7.82 2.92 7.49
C SER A 105 8.02 1.63 8.27
N PHE A 106 8.84 0.69 7.79
CA PHE A 106 9.15 -0.54 8.55
C PHE A 106 10.01 -0.26 9.80
N PHE A 107 10.76 0.84 9.81
CA PHE A 107 11.62 1.23 10.93
C PHE A 107 10.93 2.22 11.87
N VAL A 108 10.06 3.08 11.33
CA VAL A 108 9.33 4.09 12.10
C VAL A 108 7.83 3.86 11.91
N ASN A 109 7.17 3.35 12.95
CA ASN A 109 5.71 3.34 13.02
C ASN A 109 5.25 4.35 14.08
N PRO A 110 4.69 5.51 13.69
CA PRO A 110 4.28 6.54 14.65
C PRO A 110 3.12 6.12 15.57
N PHE A 111 2.46 5.00 15.28
CA PHE A 111 1.37 4.44 16.09
C PHE A 111 1.78 3.20 16.90
N ARG A 112 3.05 2.75 16.83
CA ARG A 112 3.55 1.76 17.78
C ARG A 112 3.58 2.44 19.15
N LYS A 113 2.69 2.05 20.07
CA LYS A 113 2.95 2.30 21.49
C LYS A 113 4.30 1.66 21.80
N ASP A 114 5.19 2.44 22.38
CA ASP A 114 6.34 1.86 23.06
C ASP A 114 5.78 0.94 24.14
N LYS A 115 6.02 -0.36 23.99
CA LYS A 115 5.71 -1.36 25.02
C LYS A 115 6.53 -1.15 26.30
N ASP A 116 7.46 -0.20 26.29
CA ASP A 116 8.37 0.06 27.38
C ASP A 116 7.77 0.93 28.50
N GLU A 117 6.60 1.58 28.32
CA GLU A 117 6.00 2.42 29.38
C GLU A 117 4.89 1.75 30.20
N GLU A 118 4.30 0.62 29.77
CA GLU A 118 3.22 -0.06 30.54
C GLU A 118 3.72 -1.16 31.49
N ASP A 119 4.95 -1.68 31.30
CA ASP A 119 5.54 -2.66 32.22
C ASP A 119 6.26 -2.01 33.43
N GLU A 120 6.55 -0.69 33.40
CA GLU A 120 7.13 0.03 34.55
C GLU A 120 6.07 0.50 35.58
N LEU A 121 4.78 0.42 35.26
CA LEU A 121 3.69 0.89 36.14
C LEU A 121 2.97 -0.23 36.91
N LEU A 122 3.36 -1.50 36.73
CA LEU A 122 2.78 -2.67 37.43
C LEU A 122 3.69 -3.27 38.50
N ASP A 123 4.86 -2.67 38.76
CA ASP A 123 5.83 -3.14 39.78
C ASP A 123 5.83 -2.29 41.06
N ASN A 124 4.66 -1.77 41.48
CA ASN A 124 4.51 -1.02 42.74
C ASN A 124 3.23 -1.37 43.51
#